data_AF-A0A7Z6XFQ3-F1
#
_entry.id   AF-A0A7Z6XFQ3-F1
#
_cell.length_a   1.000
_cell.length_b   1.000
_cell.length_c   1.000
_cell.angle_alpha   90.00
_cell.angle_beta   90.00
_cell.angle_gamma   90.00
#
_symmetry.space_group_name_H-M   'P 1'
#
loop_
_entity.id
_entity.type
_entity.pdbx_description
1 polymer ?
#
loop_
_entity_poly.entity_id
_entity_poly.type
_entity_poly.pdbx_seq_one_letter_code
_entity_poly.pdbx_strand_id
1 'polypeptide(L)'
;MRENWRIKVSVLAGASALAFPALTAVPAVADEAVEDLQEVQMPADVKIVEGFAPAAGADVPSLEPTADAPFSAAAAAKAAPGANTCLGSTAAYGVTGCFQHNGDIVWAGDTKKDGMSAAVGVYTDYGRAAEVCINKLGVNTWATCDKDYRETGNVRLRVLRYDGDTGKFYQPESWSGWIPVDGKY
;
A
#
# COMPACT_ATOMS: atom_id res chain seq x y z
N MET A 1 -35.26 -69.47 59.63
CA MET A 1 -36.01 -70.38 58.73
C MET A 1 -35.39 -70.23 57.36
N ARG A 2 -34.81 -71.31 56.81
CA ARG A 2 -35.18 -71.95 55.53
C ARG A 2 -35.34 -70.96 54.36
N GLU A 3 -34.78 -71.12 53.17
CA GLU A 3 -33.91 -72.10 52.52
C GLU A 3 -33.77 -71.56 51.06
N ASN A 4 -32.73 -71.96 50.31
CA ASN A 4 -32.66 -72.25 48.85
C ASN A 4 -33.39 -71.32 47.79
N TRP A 5 -32.90 -71.04 46.58
CA TRP A 5 -32.16 -71.82 45.58
C TRP A 5 -31.67 -70.89 44.43
N ARG A 6 -30.70 -71.41 43.68
CA ARG A 6 -29.80 -70.85 42.66
C ARG A 6 -30.43 -70.35 41.34
N ILE A 7 -29.82 -69.34 40.72
CA ILE A 7 -29.67 -69.22 39.24
C ILE A 7 -28.21 -68.91 38.91
N LYS A 8 -27.78 -69.47 37.77
CA LYS A 8 -26.42 -69.82 37.36
C LYS A 8 -25.54 -68.65 36.88
N VAL A 9 -24.25 -68.87 37.09
CA VAL A 9 -23.03 -68.17 36.63
C VAL A 9 -23.07 -67.70 35.16
N SER A 10 -22.53 -66.51 34.88
CA SER A 10 -21.45 -66.30 33.90
C SER A 10 -20.83 -64.91 34.06
N VAL A 11 -19.55 -64.91 34.44
CA VAL A 11 -18.65 -63.76 34.51
C VAL A 11 -18.23 -63.40 33.08
N LEU A 12 -18.37 -62.13 32.71
CA LEU A 12 -17.53 -61.50 31.71
C LEU A 12 -17.12 -60.14 32.26
N ALA A 13 -15.90 -60.11 32.78
CA ALA A 13 -15.21 -58.90 33.18
C ALA A 13 -14.93 -58.07 31.93
N GLY A 14 -15.45 -56.84 31.89
CA GLY A 14 -15.09 -55.82 30.93
C GLY A 14 -14.78 -54.54 31.70
N ALA A 15 -13.55 -54.40 32.18
CA ALA A 15 -13.08 -53.17 32.79
C ALA A 15 -12.85 -52.13 31.67
N SER A 16 -13.81 -51.23 31.46
CA SER A 16 -13.59 -50.04 30.65
C SER A 16 -12.76 -49.05 31.45
N ALA A 17 -11.46 -49.03 31.20
CA ALA A 17 -10.57 -47.98 31.67
C ALA A 17 -11.01 -46.64 31.08
N LEU A 18 -11.32 -45.67 31.94
CA LEU A 18 -11.54 -44.27 31.57
C LEU A 18 -10.22 -43.69 31.07
N ALA A 19 -10.09 -43.59 29.75
CA ALA A 19 -9.01 -42.84 29.13
C ALA A 19 -9.33 -41.33 29.26
N PHE A 20 -8.62 -40.65 30.16
CA PHE A 20 -8.55 -39.19 30.15
C PHE A 20 -7.72 -38.75 28.94
N PRO A 21 -8.24 -37.95 28.00
CA PRO A 21 -7.39 -37.34 27.00
C PRO A 21 -6.56 -36.25 27.69
N ALA A 22 -5.24 -36.44 27.70
CA ALA A 22 -4.31 -35.37 28.03
C ALA A 22 -4.45 -34.27 26.96
N LEU A 23 -5.13 -33.18 27.32
CA LEU A 23 -5.08 -31.93 26.57
C LEU A 23 -3.65 -31.39 26.67
N THR A 24 -2.84 -31.68 25.67
CA THR A 24 -1.60 -30.95 25.44
C THR A 24 -1.99 -29.52 25.04
N ALA A 25 -1.91 -28.59 25.99
CA ALA A 25 -1.98 -27.17 25.70
C ALA A 25 -0.74 -26.82 24.88
N VAL A 26 -0.90 -26.82 23.55
CA VAL A 26 0.02 -26.14 22.64
C VAL A 26 -0.04 -24.67 23.03
N PRO A 27 1.09 -23.97 23.27
CA PRO A 27 1.02 -22.54 23.44
C PRO A 27 0.43 -21.98 22.15
N ALA A 28 -0.70 -21.28 22.27
CA ALA A 28 -1.19 -20.43 21.22
C ALA A 28 -0.09 -19.40 20.96
N VAL A 29 0.78 -19.70 20.00
CA VAL A 29 1.52 -18.68 19.28
C VAL A 29 0.42 -17.77 18.79
N ALA A 30 0.43 -16.52 19.26
CA ALA A 30 -0.35 -15.47 18.64
C ALA A 30 0.05 -15.50 17.17
N ASP A 31 -0.79 -16.11 16.35
CA ASP A 31 -0.82 -15.86 14.91
C ASP A 31 -1.14 -14.37 14.86
N GLU A 32 -0.09 -13.54 14.83
CA GLU A 32 -0.24 -12.14 14.47
C GLU A 32 -1.05 -12.18 13.20
N ALA A 33 -2.29 -11.71 13.26
CA ALA A 33 -3.13 -11.63 12.10
C ALA A 33 -2.34 -10.83 11.08
N VAL A 34 -1.74 -11.53 10.12
CA VAL A 34 -1.21 -10.93 8.91
C VAL A 34 -2.45 -10.26 8.35
N GLU A 35 -2.51 -8.92 8.43
CA GLU A 35 -3.56 -8.18 7.75
C GLU A 35 -3.54 -8.68 6.31
N ASP A 36 -4.57 -9.45 5.94
CA ASP A 36 -4.60 -10.14 4.67
C ASP A 36 -4.58 -9.07 3.58
N LEU A 37 -3.42 -8.93 2.93
CA LEU A 37 -3.21 -7.91 1.92
C LEU A 37 -4.12 -8.24 0.74
N GLN A 38 -5.22 -7.51 0.61
CA GLN A 38 -6.13 -7.70 -0.50
C GLN A 38 -5.52 -7.14 -1.79
N GLU A 39 -5.17 -8.04 -2.71
CA GLU A 39 -4.64 -7.71 -4.02
C GLU A 39 -5.67 -6.93 -4.87
N VAL A 40 -5.18 -5.95 -5.61
CA VAL A 40 -5.93 -5.10 -6.53
C VAL A 40 -5.47 -5.41 -7.95
N GLN A 41 -6.39 -5.91 -8.78
CA GLN A 41 -6.09 -6.11 -10.19
C GLN A 41 -6.09 -4.78 -10.93
N MET A 42 -4.94 -4.41 -11.49
CA MET A 42 -4.83 -3.28 -12.41
C MET A 42 -5.19 -3.70 -13.84
N PRO A 43 -5.71 -2.78 -14.68
CA PRO A 43 -5.88 -3.03 -16.11
C PRO A 43 -4.56 -3.47 -16.76
N ALA A 44 -4.60 -4.44 -17.67
CA ALA A 44 -3.41 -5.02 -18.28
C ALA A 44 -2.61 -4.03 -19.16
N ASP A 45 -3.28 -2.97 -19.63
CA ASP A 45 -2.73 -1.88 -20.42
C ASP A 45 -2.11 -0.75 -19.59
N VAL A 46 -2.11 -0.86 -18.25
CA VAL A 46 -1.49 0.15 -17.40
C VAL A 46 0.03 0.12 -17.56
N LYS A 47 0.62 1.28 -17.84
CA LYS A 47 2.09 1.41 -17.89
C LYS A 47 2.60 1.72 -16.49
N ILE A 48 3.58 0.97 -16.00
CA ILE A 48 4.26 1.27 -14.73
C ILE A 48 5.54 2.05 -15.05
N VAL A 49 5.73 3.19 -14.38
CA VAL A 49 6.89 4.06 -14.53
C VAL A 49 7.54 4.27 -13.17
N GLU A 50 8.84 4.03 -13.11
CA GLU A 50 9.65 4.35 -11.94
C GLU A 50 9.84 5.85 -11.85
N GLY A 51 9.41 6.43 -10.73
CA GLY A 51 9.61 7.84 -10.45
C GLY A 51 11.04 8.13 -10.04
N PHE A 52 11.48 9.34 -10.36
CA PHE A 52 12.81 9.83 -9.99
C PHE A 52 12.72 10.70 -8.75
N ALA A 53 13.84 10.86 -8.03
CA ALA A 53 13.88 11.82 -6.94
C ALA A 53 13.59 13.23 -7.50
N PRO A 54 12.75 14.04 -6.83
CA PRO A 54 12.40 15.37 -7.31
C PRO A 54 13.64 16.25 -7.44
N ALA A 55 13.63 17.12 -8.45
CA ALA A 55 14.69 18.10 -8.63
C ALA A 55 14.74 19.08 -7.44
N ALA A 56 15.94 19.47 -7.04
CA ALA A 56 16.15 20.52 -6.05
C ALA A 56 15.57 21.84 -6.58
N GLY A 57 14.36 22.22 -6.14
CA GLY A 57 13.72 23.47 -6.58
C GLY A 57 12.20 23.39 -6.76
N ALA A 58 11.58 22.22 -6.63
CA ALA A 58 10.13 22.13 -6.53
C ALA A 58 9.66 22.66 -5.16
N ASP A 59 9.44 23.98 -5.06
CA ASP A 59 8.77 24.73 -3.98
C ASP A 59 8.81 24.09 -2.57
N VAL A 60 9.99 23.68 -2.12
CA VAL A 60 10.19 23.26 -0.73
C VAL A 60 10.10 24.52 0.16
N PRO A 61 9.36 24.50 1.29
CA PRO A 61 9.50 25.56 2.27
C PRO A 61 10.97 25.64 2.68
N SER A 62 11.60 26.77 2.31
CA SER A 62 13.01 27.04 2.52
C SER A 62 13.34 26.94 4.00
N LEU A 63 13.99 25.84 4.40
CA LEU A 63 14.88 25.86 5.55
C LEU A 63 16.23 26.32 5.00
N GLU A 64 16.65 27.51 5.43
CA GLU A 64 17.72 28.29 4.81
C GLU A 64 18.97 27.46 4.48
N PRO A 65 19.53 27.59 3.27
CA PRO A 65 20.72 26.87 2.88
C PRO A 65 21.96 27.57 3.45
N THR A 66 22.71 26.89 4.31
CA THR A 66 24.16 27.14 4.35
C THR A 66 24.71 26.68 3.01
N ALA A 67 25.05 27.63 2.15
CA ALA A 67 25.77 27.38 0.90
C ALA A 67 27.00 26.50 1.18
N ASP A 68 27.30 25.56 0.29
CA ASP A 68 28.47 24.65 0.26
C ASP A 68 28.28 23.18 0.68
N ALA A 69 27.07 22.70 0.97
CA ALA A 69 26.83 21.25 1.07
C ALA A 69 26.47 20.65 -0.31
N PRO A 70 27.14 19.58 -0.81
CA PRO A 70 26.71 18.89 -2.01
C PRO A 70 25.31 18.29 -1.79
N PHE A 71 24.36 18.67 -2.64
CA PHE A 71 23.01 18.13 -2.60
C PHE A 71 23.06 16.64 -2.97
N SER A 72 22.68 15.77 -2.03
CA SER A 72 22.67 14.33 -2.25
C SER A 72 21.31 13.88 -2.80
N ALA A 73 21.31 12.85 -3.66
CA ALA A 73 20.07 12.24 -4.15
C ALA A 73 19.14 11.75 -3.02
N ALA A 74 19.71 11.37 -1.87
CA ALA A 74 18.95 11.02 -0.68
C ALA A 74 18.23 12.21 -0.03
N ALA A 75 18.81 13.42 -0.10
CA ALA A 75 18.15 14.64 0.33
C ALA A 75 17.04 15.05 -0.67
N ALA A 76 17.32 14.89 -1.97
CA ALA A 76 16.33 15.10 -3.04
C ALA A 76 15.07 14.25 -2.84
N ALA A 77 15.26 12.95 -2.60
CA ALA A 77 14.17 12.01 -2.39
C ALA A 77 13.27 12.39 -1.20
N LYS A 78 13.75 13.13 -0.20
CA LYS A 78 12.93 13.55 0.94
C LYS A 78 12.10 14.82 0.69
N ALA A 79 12.30 15.50 -0.44
CA ALA A 79 11.57 16.72 -0.75
C ALA A 79 10.11 16.37 -1.12
N ALA A 80 9.19 16.72 -0.22
CA ALA A 80 7.76 16.67 -0.48
C ALA A 80 7.33 17.81 -1.43
N PRO A 81 6.20 17.67 -2.15
CA PRO A 81 5.64 18.80 -2.88
C PRO A 81 5.33 19.95 -1.91
N GLY A 82 5.53 21.18 -2.38
CA GLY A 82 5.15 22.39 -1.63
C GLY A 82 3.65 22.45 -1.35
N ALA A 83 3.26 23.22 -0.33
CA ALA A 83 1.88 23.29 0.14
C ALA A 83 0.87 23.72 -0.95
N ASN A 84 1.32 24.49 -1.95
CA ASN A 84 0.48 24.97 -3.06
C ASN A 84 0.85 24.33 -4.41
N THR A 85 1.73 23.34 -4.42
CA THR A 85 2.20 22.68 -5.64
C THR A 85 1.14 21.71 -6.20
N CYS A 86 0.37 21.09 -5.30
CA CYS A 86 -0.63 20.10 -5.64
C CYS A 86 -1.97 20.77 -5.96
N LEU A 87 -2.42 20.67 -7.21
CA LEU A 87 -3.76 21.08 -7.59
C LEU A 87 -4.82 20.07 -7.07
N GLY A 88 -4.46 18.79 -7.09
CA GLY A 88 -5.27 17.73 -6.52
C GLY A 88 -4.40 16.67 -5.89
N SER A 89 -4.87 16.12 -4.77
CA SER A 89 -4.17 15.09 -4.02
C SER A 89 -5.13 14.04 -3.50
N THR A 90 -4.61 12.87 -3.20
CA THR A 90 -5.32 11.82 -2.48
C THR A 90 -4.32 10.99 -1.70
N ALA A 91 -4.77 10.34 -0.65
CA ALA A 91 -3.94 9.49 0.18
C ALA A 91 -4.69 8.23 0.58
N ALA A 92 -3.93 7.15 0.73
CA ALA A 92 -4.35 5.90 1.33
C ALA A 92 -3.25 5.44 2.30
N TYR A 93 -3.43 4.27 2.92
CA TYR A 93 -2.43 3.74 3.84
C TYR A 93 -1.07 3.59 3.14
N GLY A 94 -0.04 4.24 3.69
CA GLY A 94 1.33 4.19 3.17
C GLY A 94 1.61 5.09 1.97
N VAL A 95 0.60 5.65 1.31
CA VAL A 95 0.77 6.25 -0.02
C VAL A 95 0.07 7.59 -0.11
N THR A 96 0.81 8.60 -0.56
CA THR A 96 0.26 9.92 -0.92
C THR A 96 0.51 10.20 -2.39
N GLY A 97 -0.53 10.62 -3.10
CA GLY A 97 -0.47 11.02 -4.50
C GLY A 97 -0.83 12.49 -4.66
N CYS A 98 -0.10 13.19 -5.52
CA CYS A 98 -0.36 14.59 -5.85
C CYS A 98 -0.13 14.85 -7.33
N PHE A 99 -1.00 15.66 -7.92
CA PHE A 99 -0.85 16.16 -9.29
C PHE A 99 -0.55 17.65 -9.27
N GLN A 100 0.55 18.03 -9.93
CA GLN A 100 0.96 19.39 -10.17
C GLN A 100 0.72 19.71 -11.64
N HIS A 101 -0.18 20.65 -11.92
CA HIS A 101 -0.55 21.03 -13.27
C HIS A 101 0.60 21.73 -14.03
N ASN A 102 1.37 22.58 -13.34
CA ASN A 102 2.49 23.28 -13.95
C ASN A 102 3.67 22.31 -14.18
N GLY A 103 3.74 21.75 -15.38
CA GLY A 103 4.73 20.73 -15.77
C GLY A 103 4.21 19.30 -15.73
N ASP A 104 2.92 19.09 -15.47
CA ASP A 104 2.26 17.77 -15.46
C ASP A 104 2.97 16.71 -14.61
N ILE A 105 3.32 17.12 -13.38
CA ILE A 105 4.14 16.30 -12.48
C ILE A 105 3.23 15.50 -11.56
N VAL A 106 3.45 14.18 -11.55
CA VAL A 106 2.82 13.25 -10.61
C VAL A 106 3.79 12.98 -9.48
N TRP A 107 3.37 13.28 -8.26
CA TRP A 107 4.13 13.06 -7.03
C TRP A 107 3.64 11.79 -6.33
N ALA A 108 4.56 10.87 -6.05
CA ALA A 108 4.33 9.61 -5.35
C ALA A 108 5.12 9.58 -4.04
N GLY A 109 4.42 9.76 -2.92
CA GLY A 109 4.99 9.78 -1.58
C GLY A 109 4.79 8.46 -0.86
N ASP A 110 5.90 7.83 -0.43
CA ASP A 110 5.88 6.67 0.46
C ASP A 110 6.02 7.17 1.91
N THR A 111 5.00 6.88 2.72
CA THR A 111 4.83 7.42 4.07
C THR A 111 4.91 6.37 5.16
N LYS A 112 5.04 5.08 4.83
CA LYS A 112 5.03 3.99 5.81
C LYS A 112 6.13 2.97 5.54
N LYS A 113 6.75 2.50 6.62
CA LYS A 113 7.76 1.44 6.57
C LYS A 113 7.06 0.08 6.61
N ASP A 114 6.39 -0.30 5.53
CA ASP A 114 5.66 -1.57 5.41
C ASP A 114 6.27 -2.53 4.37
N GLY A 115 7.41 -2.15 3.79
CA GLY A 115 8.10 -2.94 2.76
C GLY A 115 7.50 -2.78 1.37
N MET A 116 6.50 -1.91 1.21
CA MET A 116 5.83 -1.65 -0.06
C MET A 116 6.28 -0.30 -0.63
N SER A 117 6.22 -0.18 -1.95
CA SER A 117 6.39 1.10 -2.64
C SER A 117 5.07 1.85 -2.72
N ALA A 118 5.14 3.18 -2.69
CA ALA A 118 4.01 4.03 -3.06
C ALA A 118 3.74 3.97 -4.57
N ALA A 119 2.49 3.75 -4.96
CA ALA A 119 2.07 3.78 -6.36
C ALA A 119 0.91 4.75 -6.58
N VAL A 120 1.06 5.61 -7.59
CA VAL A 120 0.07 6.61 -7.99
C VAL A 120 -0.32 6.38 -9.44
N GLY A 121 -1.48 5.75 -9.65
CA GLY A 121 -2.10 5.62 -10.95
C GLY A 121 -2.75 6.92 -11.42
N VAL A 122 -2.57 7.28 -12.68
CA VAL A 122 -3.19 8.44 -13.33
C VAL A 122 -4.05 7.97 -14.48
N TYR A 123 -5.33 8.35 -14.41
CA TYR A 123 -6.36 8.02 -15.38
C TYR A 123 -6.84 9.29 -16.05
N THR A 124 -7.14 9.24 -17.34
CA THR A 124 -7.60 10.40 -18.12
C THR A 124 -9.03 10.21 -18.60
N ASP A 125 -9.75 11.31 -18.77
CA ASP A 125 -11.11 11.29 -19.34
C ASP A 125 -11.13 11.24 -20.88
N TYR A 126 -9.97 11.43 -21.52
CA TYR A 126 -9.83 11.46 -22.97
C TYR A 126 -9.23 10.18 -23.58
N GLY A 127 -9.27 9.06 -22.85
CA GLY A 127 -8.95 7.73 -23.38
C GLY A 127 -7.46 7.44 -23.56
N ARG A 128 -6.57 8.20 -22.91
CA ARG A 128 -5.15 7.83 -22.82
C ARG A 128 -4.98 6.64 -21.89
N ALA A 129 -4.10 5.71 -22.25
CA ALA A 129 -3.70 4.60 -21.39
C ALA A 129 -3.25 5.12 -20.02
N ALA A 130 -3.75 4.48 -18.97
CA ALA A 130 -3.41 4.82 -17.60
C ALA A 130 -1.94 4.51 -17.32
N GLU A 131 -1.34 5.30 -16.45
CA GLU A 131 0.06 5.13 -16.05
C GLU A 131 0.19 5.17 -14.53
N VAL A 132 1.10 4.39 -13.97
CA VAL A 132 1.37 4.33 -12.55
C VAL A 132 2.77 4.85 -12.28
N CYS A 133 2.88 5.93 -11.52
CA CYS A 133 4.14 6.40 -10.97
C CYS A 133 4.45 5.65 -9.68
N ILE A 134 5.57 4.92 -9.63
CA ILE A 134 6.01 4.20 -8.43
C ILE A 134 7.20 4.86 -7.76
N ASN A 135 7.17 4.93 -6.43
CA ASN A 135 8.29 5.40 -5.63
C ASN A 135 9.11 4.22 -5.07
N LYS A 136 10.28 3.98 -5.65
CA LYS A 136 11.26 2.98 -5.20
C LYS A 136 12.37 3.55 -4.30
N LEU A 137 12.29 4.83 -3.93
CA LEU A 137 13.30 5.51 -3.12
C LEU A 137 13.18 5.19 -1.62
N GLY A 138 12.07 4.53 -1.23
CA GLY A 138 11.83 3.98 0.10
C GLY A 138 10.99 4.89 1.01
N VAL A 139 10.87 4.51 2.28
CA VAL A 139 9.99 5.20 3.23
C VAL A 139 10.39 6.67 3.48
N ASN A 140 9.39 7.53 3.65
CA ASN A 140 9.51 8.97 3.86
C ASN A 140 10.24 9.67 2.71
N THR A 141 10.01 9.19 1.49
CA THR A 141 10.51 9.80 0.27
C THR A 141 9.38 10.09 -0.70
N TRP A 142 9.71 10.88 -1.70
CA TRP A 142 8.87 11.29 -2.80
C TRP A 142 9.59 11.00 -4.11
N ALA A 143 8.85 10.48 -5.06
CA ALA A 143 9.28 10.34 -6.43
C ALA A 143 8.35 11.14 -7.34
N THR A 144 8.89 11.62 -8.45
CA THR A 144 8.16 12.35 -9.47
C THR A 144 8.19 11.62 -10.79
N CYS A 145 7.04 11.59 -11.48
CA CYS A 145 6.94 11.19 -12.87
C CYS A 145 6.35 12.35 -13.65
N ASP A 146 7.07 12.83 -14.67
CA ASP A 146 6.61 13.87 -15.59
C ASP A 146 5.95 13.24 -16.81
N LYS A 147 4.82 13.80 -17.23
CA LYS A 147 4.14 13.33 -18.44
C LYS A 147 3.22 14.38 -19.03
N ASP A 148 3.50 14.80 -20.24
CA ASP A 148 2.70 15.77 -20.99
C ASP A 148 1.25 15.28 -21.20
N TYR A 149 0.28 15.86 -20.49
CA TYR A 149 -1.16 15.58 -20.58
C TYR A 149 -1.86 16.60 -21.49
N ARG A 150 -3.05 16.26 -21.99
CA ARG A 150 -3.82 17.19 -22.82
C ARG A 150 -4.44 18.25 -21.91
N GLU A 151 -4.06 19.51 -22.11
CA GLU A 151 -4.56 20.69 -21.37
C GLU A 151 -6.09 20.76 -21.23
N THR A 152 -6.85 20.38 -22.27
CA THR A 152 -8.32 20.40 -22.22
C THR A 152 -8.94 19.18 -21.55
N GLY A 153 -8.13 18.28 -20.99
CA GLY A 153 -8.57 17.05 -20.35
C GLY A 153 -8.53 17.13 -18.83
N ASN A 154 -8.98 16.05 -18.20
CA ASN A 154 -8.91 15.87 -16.77
C ASN A 154 -8.12 14.59 -16.44
N VAL A 155 -7.40 14.66 -15.32
CA VAL A 155 -6.72 13.51 -14.72
C VAL A 155 -7.40 13.12 -13.41
N ARG A 156 -7.33 11.84 -13.07
CA ARG A 156 -7.77 11.31 -11.79
C ARG A 156 -6.70 10.42 -11.21
N LEU A 157 -6.37 10.64 -9.95
CA LEU A 157 -5.37 9.88 -9.22
C LEU A 157 -6.02 8.68 -8.53
N ARG A 158 -5.29 7.57 -8.53
CA ARG A 158 -5.56 6.36 -7.75
C ARG A 158 -4.31 6.02 -6.97
N VAL A 159 -4.39 5.97 -5.65
CA VAL A 159 -3.24 5.63 -4.78
C VAL A 159 -3.39 4.23 -4.22
N LEU A 160 -2.31 3.47 -4.29
CA LEU A 160 -2.24 2.04 -3.98
C LEU A 160 -0.85 1.71 -3.44
N ARG A 161 -0.73 0.67 -2.62
CA ARG A 161 0.57 0.07 -2.33
C ARG A 161 1.00 -0.85 -3.45
N TYR A 162 2.29 -0.88 -3.76
CA TYR A 162 2.88 -1.73 -4.80
C TYR A 162 4.02 -2.58 -4.21
N ASP A 163 3.97 -3.87 -4.48
CA ASP A 163 5.03 -4.82 -4.16
C ASP A 163 5.99 -4.90 -5.35
N GLY A 164 7.23 -4.42 -5.16
CA GLY A 164 8.26 -4.42 -6.18
C GLY A 164 8.78 -5.81 -6.55
N ASP A 165 8.63 -6.79 -5.67
CA ASP A 165 9.10 -8.17 -5.87
C ASP A 165 8.07 -8.99 -6.66
N THR A 166 6.78 -8.84 -6.33
CA THR A 166 5.70 -9.59 -7.00
C THR A 166 5.04 -8.84 -8.16
N GLY A 167 5.23 -7.52 -8.25
CA GLY A 167 4.58 -6.68 -9.25
C GLY A 167 3.09 -6.42 -8.99
N LYS A 168 2.63 -6.64 -7.76
CA LYS A 168 1.22 -6.60 -7.37
C LYS A 168 0.85 -5.31 -6.64
N PHE A 169 -0.44 -4.96 -6.71
CA PHE A 169 -1.01 -3.81 -6.04
C PHE A 169 -1.92 -4.26 -4.90
N TYR A 170 -2.00 -3.48 -3.82
CA TYR A 170 -2.76 -3.88 -2.64
C TYR A 170 -3.57 -2.72 -2.04
N GLN A 171 -4.71 -3.10 -1.45
CA GLN A 171 -5.56 -2.22 -0.65
C GLN A 171 -4.85 -1.72 0.63
N PRO A 172 -5.34 -0.65 1.28
CA PRO A 172 -6.46 0.18 0.84
C PRO A 172 -6.09 1.08 -0.34
N GLU A 173 -7.05 1.27 -1.24
CA GLU A 173 -6.96 2.24 -2.33
C GLU A 173 -7.75 3.51 -2.04
N SER A 174 -7.36 4.60 -2.67
CA SER A 174 -8.16 5.83 -2.69
C SER A 174 -8.10 6.49 -4.05
N TRP A 175 -9.16 7.21 -4.40
CA TRP A 175 -9.28 7.95 -5.65
C TRP A 175 -9.45 9.43 -5.37
N SER A 176 -8.81 10.28 -6.17
CA SER A 176 -9.14 11.71 -6.19
C SER A 176 -10.45 11.96 -6.94
N GLY A 177 -10.94 13.21 -6.88
CA GLY A 177 -11.83 13.73 -7.92
C GLY A 177 -11.11 13.89 -9.26
N TRP A 178 -11.85 14.31 -10.29
CA TRP A 178 -11.24 14.76 -11.54
C TRP A 178 -10.51 16.09 -11.31
N ILE A 179 -9.33 16.22 -11.89
CA ILE A 179 -8.43 17.36 -11.76
C ILE A 179 -8.18 17.90 -13.17
N PRO A 180 -8.50 19.17 -13.45
CA PRO A 180 -8.26 19.76 -14.76
C PRO A 180 -6.75 19.90 -14.99
N VAL A 181 -6.28 19.49 -16.17
CA VAL A 181 -4.86 19.57 -16.54
C VAL A 181 -4.43 21.03 -16.67
N ASP A 182 -5.28 21.91 -17.19
CA ASP A 182 -4.96 23.33 -17.38
C ASP A 182 -4.92 24.17 -16.08
N GLY A 183 -5.13 23.56 -14.92
CA GLY A 183 -5.09 24.24 -13.64
C GLY A 183 -6.32 25.09 -13.29
N LYS A 184 -7.34 25.14 -14.16
CA LYS A 184 -8.54 25.95 -13.91
C LYS A 184 -9.58 25.15 -13.12
N TYR A 185 -9.44 25.18 -11.80
CA TYR A 185 -10.38 24.56 -10.85
C TYR A 185 -11.62 25.42 -10.61
#